data_AF-A0A3E0WPL2-F1
#
_entry.id   AF-A0A3E0WPL2-F1
#
_cell.length_a   1.000
_cell.length_b   1.000
_cell.length_c   1.000
_cell.angle_alpha   90.00
_cell.angle_beta   90.00
_cell.angle_gamma   90.00
#
_symmetry.space_group_name_H-M   'P 1'
#
loop_
_entity.id
_entity.type
_entity.pdbx_description
1 polymer ?
#
loop_
_entity_poly.entity_id
_entity_poly.type
_entity_poly.pdbx_seq_one_letter_code
_entity_poly.pdbx_strand_id
1 'polypeptide(L)'
;MTTETEFPDYQIAIYSTGLQIYADAVAPLAASAPSEGDGRITPPGVVLSACDASTEEQAIRLSHAYRFSQSSPQQRMYLVEGAVSYVCDLEQETLLRFGPYPVRAEQPDLAQLMAEHEAAVLARNVQDCQFDYRPGVAYRTALVTLRLNLAREEVGDVRLIRQVAMDNQP
;
A
#
# COMPACT_ATOMS: atom_id res chain seq x y z
N MET A 1 30.87 14.72 9.13
CA MET A 1 30.55 14.07 7.84
C MET A 1 29.12 13.61 8.02
N THR A 2 28.15 14.31 7.45
CA THR A 2 26.72 13.95 7.56
C THR A 2 26.50 12.68 6.76
N THR A 3 26.00 11.63 7.41
CA THR A 3 25.66 10.38 6.72
C THR A 3 24.36 10.58 5.96
N GLU A 4 24.38 10.29 4.66
CA GLU A 4 23.19 10.31 3.80
C GLU A 4 22.89 8.87 3.40
N THR A 5 21.66 8.43 3.64
CA THR A 5 21.17 7.09 3.29
C THR A 5 20.09 7.23 2.24
N GLU A 6 20.30 6.62 1.08
CA GLU A 6 19.35 6.64 -0.03
C GLU A 6 18.34 5.49 0.05
N PHE A 7 17.11 5.77 -0.38
CA PHE A 7 16.01 4.82 -0.47
C PHE A 7 15.42 4.86 -1.90
N PRO A 8 16.09 4.23 -2.88
CA PRO A 8 15.73 4.37 -4.30
C PRO A 8 14.41 3.70 -4.67
N ASP A 9 14.00 2.65 -3.94
CA ASP A 9 12.79 1.88 -4.22
C ASP A 9 11.56 2.35 -3.42
N TYR A 10 11.75 3.37 -2.58
CA TYR A 10 10.69 3.91 -1.73
C TYR A 10 9.95 5.05 -2.43
N GLN A 11 8.69 5.23 -2.05
CA GLN A 11 7.89 6.38 -2.43
C GLN A 11 7.34 7.05 -1.16
N ILE A 12 7.14 8.36 -1.21
CA ILE A 12 6.41 9.07 -0.14
C ILE A 12 4.94 9.07 -0.50
N ALA A 13 4.13 8.48 0.36
CA ALA A 13 2.69 8.62 0.33
C ALA A 13 2.22 9.56 1.44
N ILE A 14 1.27 10.41 1.10
CA ILE A 14 0.35 10.99 2.07
C ILE A 14 -0.99 10.24 2.00
N TYR A 15 -1.90 10.65 2.85
CA TYR A 15 -3.24 10.10 2.92
C TYR A 15 -3.93 9.83 1.57
N SER A 16 -4.57 8.65 1.47
CA SER A 16 -5.40 8.26 0.33
C SER A 16 -6.83 7.86 0.74
N THR A 17 -7.83 8.59 0.24
CA THR A 17 -9.24 8.17 0.18
C THR A 17 -9.60 7.34 -1.05
N GLY A 18 -8.71 7.30 -2.06
CA GLY A 18 -9.05 6.85 -3.40
C GLY A 18 -8.74 5.37 -3.63
N LEU A 19 -9.53 4.73 -4.50
CA LEU A 19 -9.31 3.36 -4.98
C LEU A 19 -8.27 3.27 -6.12
N GLN A 20 -7.77 4.40 -6.63
CA GLN A 20 -6.92 4.49 -7.83
C GLN A 20 -5.42 4.67 -7.53
N ILE A 21 -4.96 4.18 -6.37
CA ILE A 21 -3.58 4.45 -5.92
C ILE A 21 -2.49 3.82 -6.81
N TYR A 22 -2.80 2.76 -7.55
CA TYR A 22 -1.85 2.09 -8.46
C TYR A 22 -1.45 3.00 -9.64
N ALA A 23 -2.44 3.65 -10.28
CA ALA A 23 -2.19 4.57 -11.38
C ALA A 23 -1.42 5.82 -10.90
N ASP A 24 -1.81 6.38 -9.76
CA ASP A 24 -1.14 7.54 -9.14
C ASP A 24 0.33 7.22 -8.81
N ALA A 25 0.61 6.00 -8.32
CA ALA A 25 1.93 5.57 -7.91
C ALA A 25 2.92 5.38 -9.06
N VAL A 26 2.47 5.33 -10.31
CA VAL A 26 3.35 5.18 -11.48
C VAL A 26 3.22 6.32 -12.49
N ALA A 27 2.38 7.31 -12.22
CA ALA A 27 2.26 8.49 -13.05
C ALA A 27 3.64 9.16 -13.20
N PRO A 28 4.07 9.54 -14.41
CA PRO A 28 5.40 10.14 -14.58
C PRO A 28 5.47 11.52 -13.89
N LEU A 29 6.66 11.87 -13.38
CA LEU A 29 6.92 13.24 -12.91
C LEU A 29 6.82 14.18 -14.10
N ALA A 30 5.79 15.03 -14.12
CA ALA A 30 5.58 15.90 -15.26
C ALA A 30 6.54 17.10 -15.23
N ALA A 31 7.04 17.47 -16.41
CA ALA A 31 8.27 18.27 -16.58
C ALA A 31 8.15 19.78 -16.23
N SER A 32 6.97 20.24 -15.78
CA SER A 32 6.75 21.65 -15.42
C SER A 32 5.78 21.75 -14.23
N ALA A 33 6.15 22.51 -13.21
CA ALA A 33 5.38 22.61 -11.98
C ALA A 33 4.16 23.56 -12.11
N PRO A 34 2.98 23.19 -11.54
CA PRO A 34 2.54 21.85 -11.24
C PRO A 34 1.57 21.42 -12.34
N SER A 35 2.09 20.67 -13.30
CA SER A 35 1.28 19.80 -14.16
C SER A 35 0.45 18.87 -13.28
N GLU A 36 -0.74 18.46 -13.75
CA GLU A 36 -1.71 17.59 -13.06
C GLU A 36 -1.14 16.21 -12.71
N GLY A 37 -0.22 16.18 -11.74
CA GLY A 37 0.22 15.05 -10.97
C GLY A 37 -0.10 15.35 -9.52
N ASP A 38 -1.40 15.57 -9.26
CA ASP A 38 -2.01 15.92 -7.98
C ASP A 38 -1.96 14.71 -6.99
N GLY A 39 -0.91 13.90 -7.08
CA GLY A 39 -0.84 12.56 -6.54
C GLY A 39 -0.83 12.52 -5.01
N ARG A 40 -1.27 11.37 -4.50
CA ARG A 40 -1.24 11.01 -3.08
C ARG A 40 0.07 10.32 -2.71
N ILE A 41 0.87 9.97 -3.71
CA ILE A 41 2.12 9.24 -3.62
C ILE A 41 3.09 9.81 -4.67
N THR A 42 4.37 9.97 -4.31
CA THR A 42 5.40 10.47 -5.22
C THR A 42 5.59 9.50 -6.39
N PRO A 43 5.84 9.97 -7.62
CA PRO A 43 6.07 9.11 -8.77
C PRO A 43 7.39 8.34 -8.65
N PRO A 44 7.57 7.25 -9.44
CA PRO A 44 8.84 6.54 -9.48
C PRO A 44 9.93 7.48 -10.03
N GLY A 45 11.15 7.37 -9.49
CA GLY A 45 12.29 8.23 -9.87
C GLY A 45 12.50 9.47 -8.99
N VAL A 46 11.56 9.79 -8.08
CA VAL A 46 11.86 10.67 -6.94
C VAL A 46 12.65 9.85 -5.93
N VAL A 47 13.97 9.99 -5.96
CA VAL A 47 14.86 9.32 -4.99
C VAL A 47 14.76 10.05 -3.66
N LEU A 48 14.53 9.28 -2.60
CA LEU A 48 14.53 9.78 -1.24
C LEU A 48 15.89 9.55 -0.61
N SER A 49 16.34 10.50 0.18
CA SER A 49 17.47 10.28 1.08
C SER A 49 17.16 10.83 2.48
N ALA A 50 17.56 10.07 3.49
CA ALA A 50 17.58 10.59 4.85
C ALA A 50 18.98 11.11 5.15
N CYS A 51 19.03 12.30 5.74
CA CYS A 51 20.26 12.97 6.10
C CYS A 51 20.11 13.67 7.44
N ASP A 52 21.19 13.72 8.21
CA ASP A 52 21.18 14.41 9.50
C ASP A 52 21.05 15.92 9.25
N ALA A 53 19.94 16.52 9.72
CA ALA A 53 19.76 17.97 9.70
C ALA A 53 20.48 18.63 10.87
N SER A 54 20.51 17.93 12.01
CA SER A 54 21.24 18.30 13.22
C SER A 54 21.58 17.04 14.03
N THR A 55 22.03 17.20 15.28
CA THR A 55 22.25 16.06 16.19
C THR A 55 20.96 15.44 16.73
N GLU A 56 19.83 16.14 16.59
CA GLU A 56 18.53 15.70 17.13
C GLU A 56 17.44 15.63 16.05
N GLU A 57 17.76 16.04 14.83
CA GLU A 57 16.80 16.09 13.72
C GLU A 57 17.35 15.39 12.48
N GLN A 58 16.46 14.61 11.86
CA GLN A 58 16.70 13.97 10.57
C GLN A 58 15.83 14.64 9.52
N ALA A 59 16.42 15.01 8.39
CA ALA A 59 15.71 15.53 7.23
C ALA A 59 15.53 14.42 6.19
N ILE A 60 14.40 14.46 5.50
CA ILE A 60 14.17 13.72 4.27
C ILE A 60 14.35 14.68 3.10
N ARG A 61 15.22 14.32 2.16
CA ARG A 61 15.42 15.03 0.91
C ARG A 61 14.77 14.27 -0.24
N LEU A 62 14.27 15.04 -1.20
CA LEU A 62 13.76 14.54 -2.46
C LEU A 62 14.69 15.00 -3.57
N SER A 63 15.04 14.09 -4.49
CA SER A 63 15.85 14.45 -5.66
C SER A 63 15.16 15.46 -6.59
N HIS A 64 13.83 15.55 -6.52
CA HIS A 64 13.01 16.47 -7.28
C HIS A 64 11.93 17.11 -6.39
N ALA A 65 11.58 18.37 -6.67
CA ALA A 65 10.46 19.02 -6.00
C ALA A 65 9.14 18.35 -6.40
N TYR A 66 8.34 17.99 -5.39
CA TYR A 66 7.03 17.36 -5.57
C TYR A 66 6.01 18.02 -4.64
N ARG A 67 4.80 18.23 -5.13
CA ARG A 67 3.70 18.81 -4.36
C ARG A 67 2.51 17.87 -4.41
N PHE A 68 2.08 17.42 -3.24
CA PHE A 68 0.82 16.69 -3.10
C PHE A 68 -0.38 17.62 -3.29
N SER A 69 -1.46 17.12 -3.90
CA SER A 69 -2.70 17.90 -4.09
C SER A 69 -3.46 18.14 -2.80
N GLN A 70 -3.32 17.21 -1.87
CA GLN A 70 -4.00 17.20 -0.58
C GLN A 70 -2.99 17.48 0.51
N SER A 71 -3.45 18.14 1.57
CA SER A 71 -2.68 18.24 2.80
C SER A 71 -2.80 16.93 3.56
N SER A 72 -1.72 16.52 4.23
CA SER A 72 -1.80 15.40 5.17
C SER A 72 -2.59 15.83 6.40
N PRO A 73 -3.72 15.19 6.70
CA PRO A 73 -4.62 15.59 7.79
C PRO A 73 -3.98 15.54 9.18
N GLN A 74 -3.16 14.51 9.40
CA GLN A 74 -2.42 14.33 10.64
C GLN A 74 -0.99 14.87 10.53
N GLN A 75 -0.66 15.61 9.48
CA GLN A 75 0.71 16.06 9.18
C GLN A 75 1.73 14.89 9.17
N ARG A 76 1.28 13.72 8.70
CA ARG A 76 2.09 12.51 8.57
C ARG A 76 2.41 12.21 7.10
N MET A 77 3.57 11.63 6.87
CA MET A 77 3.97 11.04 5.60
C MET A 77 4.42 9.60 5.85
N TYR A 78 4.23 8.76 4.86
CA TYR A 78 4.57 7.34 4.92
C TYR A 78 5.60 7.02 3.84
N LEU A 79 6.60 6.23 4.21
CA LEU A 79 7.52 5.61 3.27
C LEU A 79 6.90 4.28 2.85
N VAL A 80 6.68 4.12 1.54
CA VAL A 80 6.04 2.95 0.95
C VAL A 80 7.07 2.19 0.12
N GLU A 81 7.18 0.89 0.35
CA GLU A 81 8.07 -0.02 -0.38
C GLU A 81 7.21 -1.08 -1.10
N GLY A 82 7.00 -0.86 -2.39
CA GLY A 82 6.25 -1.77 -3.25
C GLY A 82 4.79 -2.00 -2.84
N ALA A 83 4.14 -2.89 -3.56
CA ALA A 83 2.78 -3.34 -3.33
C ALA A 83 2.74 -4.74 -2.70
N VAL A 84 1.64 -5.02 -2.00
CA VAL A 84 1.32 -6.32 -1.42
C VAL A 84 -0.11 -6.68 -1.82
N SER A 85 -0.31 -7.90 -2.28
CA SER A 85 -1.65 -8.42 -2.62
C SER A 85 -2.02 -9.60 -1.73
N TYR A 86 -3.25 -9.59 -1.24
CA TYR A 86 -3.88 -10.72 -0.57
C TYR A 86 -4.97 -11.25 -1.48
N VAL A 87 -4.87 -12.52 -1.87
CA VAL A 87 -5.77 -13.12 -2.86
C VAL A 87 -6.28 -14.44 -2.34
N CYS A 88 -7.58 -14.67 -2.48
CA CYS A 88 -8.17 -15.95 -2.17
C CYS A 88 -8.24 -16.77 -3.45
N ASP A 89 -7.50 -17.87 -3.45
CA ASP A 89 -7.59 -18.89 -4.46
C ASP A 89 -8.55 -19.96 -3.94
N LEU A 90 -9.82 -19.86 -4.35
CA LEU A 90 -10.86 -20.80 -3.94
C LEU A 90 -10.75 -22.15 -4.67
N GLU A 91 -10.02 -22.21 -5.80
CA GLU A 91 -9.78 -23.48 -6.50
C GLU A 91 -8.78 -24.35 -5.73
N GLN A 92 -7.77 -23.71 -5.13
CA GLN A 92 -6.79 -24.37 -4.25
C GLN A 92 -7.16 -24.29 -2.76
N GLU A 93 -8.29 -23.67 -2.43
CA GLU A 93 -8.77 -23.41 -1.07
C GLU A 93 -7.73 -22.69 -0.18
N THR A 94 -7.03 -21.70 -0.70
CA THR A 94 -5.98 -20.96 0.02
C THR A 94 -6.18 -19.45 0.05
N LEU A 95 -5.71 -18.83 1.14
CA LEU A 95 -5.44 -17.40 1.19
C LEU A 95 -3.95 -17.19 0.94
N LEU A 96 -3.63 -16.49 -0.13
CA LEU A 96 -2.28 -16.20 -0.58
C LEU A 96 -1.91 -14.75 -0.29
N ARG A 97 -0.63 -14.52 0.02
CA ARG A 97 -0.02 -13.19 0.08
C ARG A 97 1.15 -13.12 -0.89
N PHE A 98 1.10 -12.13 -1.76
CA PHE A 98 2.18 -11.77 -2.69
C PHE A 98 2.85 -10.48 -2.22
N GLY A 99 4.18 -10.42 -2.34
CA GLY A 99 4.96 -9.20 -2.21
C GLY A 99 5.96 -9.15 -1.02
N PRO A 100 6.74 -8.06 -0.93
CA PRO A 100 6.62 -6.83 -1.73
C PRO A 100 6.96 -7.04 -3.22
N TYR A 101 6.27 -6.34 -4.11
CA TYR A 101 6.56 -6.30 -5.55
C TYR A 101 6.44 -4.86 -6.10
N PRO A 102 7.08 -4.52 -7.23
CA PRO A 102 7.02 -3.15 -7.78
C PRO A 102 5.60 -2.69 -8.07
N VAL A 103 5.27 -1.44 -7.73
CA VAL A 103 3.96 -0.86 -8.07
C VAL A 103 3.87 -0.67 -9.59
N ARG A 104 2.70 -0.95 -10.16
CA ARG A 104 2.40 -0.82 -11.59
C ARG A 104 1.09 -0.06 -11.80
N ALA A 105 0.77 0.30 -13.04
CA ALA A 105 -0.41 1.13 -13.34
C ALA A 105 -1.74 0.48 -12.95
N GLU A 106 -1.83 -0.85 -13.06
CA GLU A 106 -3.05 -1.62 -12.79
C GLU A 106 -2.79 -2.68 -11.73
N GLN A 107 -3.75 -2.86 -10.82
CA GLN A 107 -3.63 -3.90 -9.82
C GLN A 107 -3.57 -5.28 -10.50
N PRO A 108 -2.58 -6.12 -10.15
CA PRO A 108 -2.49 -7.49 -10.67
C PRO A 108 -3.73 -8.34 -10.40
N ASP A 109 -4.11 -9.18 -11.34
CA ASP A 109 -4.95 -10.34 -11.04
C ASP A 109 -4.12 -11.53 -10.49
N LEU A 110 -4.80 -12.58 -10.04
CA LEU A 110 -4.14 -13.78 -9.47
C LEU A 110 -3.20 -14.45 -10.47
N ALA A 111 -3.59 -14.57 -11.74
CA ALA A 111 -2.80 -15.27 -12.75
C ALA A 111 -1.47 -14.54 -13.02
N GLN A 112 -1.54 -13.21 -13.15
CA GLN A 112 -0.36 -12.37 -13.28
C GLN A 112 0.54 -12.47 -12.04
N LEU A 113 -0.03 -12.43 -10.83
CA LEU A 113 0.73 -12.56 -9.58
C LEU A 113 1.48 -13.89 -9.51
N MET A 114 0.83 -15.00 -9.83
CA MET A 114 1.46 -16.32 -9.80
C MET A 114 2.52 -16.51 -10.88
N ALA A 115 2.40 -15.83 -12.02
CA ALA A 115 3.38 -15.90 -13.10
C ALA A 115 4.67 -15.12 -12.78
N GLU A 116 4.55 -14.03 -12.02
CA GLU A 116 5.65 -13.07 -11.79
C GLU A 116 6.26 -13.16 -10.40
N HIS A 117 5.54 -13.71 -9.42
CA HIS A 117 5.91 -13.67 -8.01
C HIS A 117 5.59 -14.96 -7.27
N GLU A 118 6.40 -15.25 -6.24
CA GLU A 118 6.09 -16.31 -5.29
C GLU A 118 5.02 -15.85 -4.27
N ALA A 119 4.19 -16.80 -3.85
CA ALA A 119 3.13 -16.58 -2.88
C ALA A 119 3.46 -17.24 -1.54
N ALA A 120 3.17 -16.53 -0.44
CA ALA A 120 3.09 -17.14 0.87
C ALA A 120 1.66 -17.61 1.15
N VAL A 121 1.48 -18.89 1.49
CA VAL A 121 0.18 -19.42 1.93
C VAL A 121 -0.07 -18.99 3.37
N LEU A 122 -1.12 -18.18 3.59
CA LEU A 122 -1.52 -17.69 4.91
C LEU A 122 -2.59 -18.55 5.58
N ALA A 123 -3.46 -19.17 4.79
CA ALA A 123 -4.49 -20.08 5.27
C ALA A 123 -4.79 -21.16 4.23
N ARG A 124 -5.30 -22.30 4.69
CA ARG A 124 -5.77 -23.43 3.89
C ARG A 124 -7.22 -23.75 4.25
N ASN A 125 -7.87 -24.55 3.41
CA ASN A 125 -9.28 -24.92 3.54
C ASN A 125 -10.21 -23.71 3.50
N VAL A 126 -9.83 -22.68 2.74
CA VAL A 126 -10.62 -21.47 2.54
C VAL A 126 -11.77 -21.77 1.59
N GLN A 127 -12.99 -21.74 2.11
CA GLN A 127 -14.22 -21.98 1.34
C GLN A 127 -14.83 -20.69 0.81
N ASP A 128 -14.69 -19.61 1.56
CA ASP A 128 -15.15 -18.28 1.17
C ASP A 128 -14.28 -17.22 1.82
N CYS A 129 -14.09 -16.12 1.11
CA CYS A 129 -13.37 -14.98 1.64
C CYS A 129 -13.94 -13.67 1.09
N GLN A 130 -13.89 -12.63 1.92
CA GLN A 130 -14.32 -11.30 1.51
C GLN A 130 -13.46 -10.22 2.15
N PHE A 131 -12.95 -9.33 1.30
CA PHE A 131 -12.33 -8.07 1.71
C PHE A 131 -13.37 -6.95 1.54
N ASP A 132 -13.61 -6.21 2.61
CA ASP A 132 -14.47 -5.03 2.61
C ASP A 132 -13.63 -3.84 3.07
N TYR A 133 -13.54 -2.81 2.21
CA TYR A 133 -12.90 -1.54 2.56
C TYR A 133 -13.98 -0.49 2.77
N ARG A 134 -14.05 0.03 3.99
CA ARG A 134 -14.86 1.20 4.32
C ARG A 134 -13.95 2.41 4.41
N PRO A 135 -14.05 3.35 3.46
CA PRO A 135 -13.24 4.56 3.51
C PRO A 135 -13.56 5.35 4.79
N GLY A 136 -12.52 5.98 5.31
CA GLY A 136 -12.62 6.86 6.45
C GLY A 136 -13.32 8.17 6.09
N VAL A 137 -13.89 8.82 7.10
CA VAL A 137 -14.42 10.18 7.00
C VAL A 137 -13.80 11.02 8.13
N ALA A 138 -13.99 12.35 8.11
CA ALA A 138 -13.36 13.27 9.06
C ALA A 138 -13.51 12.91 10.57
N TYR A 139 -14.48 12.06 10.92
CA TYR A 139 -14.73 11.63 12.30
C TYR A 139 -14.63 10.11 12.52
N ARG A 140 -14.22 9.33 11.51
CA ARG A 140 -14.13 7.86 11.60
C ARG A 140 -12.98 7.31 10.77
N THR A 141 -12.17 6.46 11.39
CA THR A 141 -11.07 5.73 10.74
C THR A 141 -11.56 4.87 9.58
N ALA A 142 -10.77 4.82 8.50
CA ALA A 142 -11.00 3.82 7.45
C ALA A 142 -10.83 2.41 8.04
N LEU A 143 -11.63 1.45 7.56
CA LEU A 143 -11.66 0.10 8.09
C LEU A 143 -11.54 -0.91 6.96
N VAL A 144 -10.55 -1.80 7.06
CA VAL A 144 -10.52 -3.02 6.26
C VAL A 144 -11.06 -4.16 7.10
N THR A 145 -12.05 -4.86 6.58
CA THR A 145 -12.58 -6.09 7.18
C THR A 145 -12.27 -7.27 6.27
N LEU A 146 -11.57 -8.26 6.79
CA LEU A 146 -11.41 -9.57 6.17
C LEU A 146 -12.36 -10.56 6.85
N ARG A 147 -13.20 -11.21 6.05
CA ARG A 147 -14.01 -12.36 6.47
C ARG A 147 -13.48 -13.59 5.77
N LEU A 148 -13.28 -14.67 6.52
CA LEU A 148 -12.77 -15.94 6.03
C LEU A 148 -13.63 -17.06 6.60
N ASN A 149 -14.14 -17.92 5.72
CA ASN A 149 -14.80 -19.17 6.12
C ASN A 149 -13.87 -20.33 5.79
N LEU A 150 -13.54 -21.12 6.81
CA LEU A 150 -12.63 -22.25 6.72
C LEU A 150 -13.40 -23.55 6.94
N ALA A 151 -13.26 -24.52 6.04
CA ALA A 151 -13.74 -25.87 6.28
C ALA A 151 -12.82 -26.59 7.26
N ARG A 152 -13.40 -27.36 8.18
CA ARG A 152 -12.65 -28.25 9.07
C ARG A 152 -13.42 -29.54 9.25
N GLU A 153 -12.82 -30.65 8.80
CA GLU A 153 -13.48 -31.97 8.69
C GLU A 153 -14.14 -32.44 10.00
N GLU A 154 -13.59 -32.05 11.16
CA GLU A 154 -14.06 -32.54 12.47
C GLU A 154 -14.90 -31.52 13.27
N VAL A 155 -14.82 -30.23 12.95
CA VAL A 155 -15.38 -29.15 13.79
C VAL A 155 -16.47 -28.35 13.06
N GLY A 156 -16.66 -28.60 11.77
CA GLY A 156 -17.53 -27.80 10.90
C GLY A 156 -16.89 -26.47 10.50
N ASP A 157 -17.66 -25.66 9.78
CA ASP A 157 -17.15 -24.42 9.21
C ASP A 157 -16.80 -23.39 10.29
N VAL A 158 -15.57 -22.86 10.22
CA VAL A 158 -15.07 -21.82 11.11
C VAL A 158 -15.08 -20.49 10.38
N ARG A 159 -15.79 -19.50 10.94
CA ARG A 159 -15.79 -18.14 10.42
C ARG A 159 -14.87 -17.23 11.22
N LEU A 160 -13.86 -16.68 10.57
CA LEU A 160 -12.96 -15.68 11.12
C LEU A 160 -13.30 -14.30 10.57
N ILE A 161 -13.28 -13.30 11.45
CA ILE A 161 -13.45 -11.90 11.10
C ILE A 161 -12.26 -11.14 11.68
N ARG A 162 -11.52 -10.45 10.81
CA ARG A 162 -10.45 -9.52 11.20
C ARG A 162 -10.80 -8.13 10.73
N GLN A 163 -10.70 -7.16 11.64
CA GLN A 163 -10.90 -5.76 11.34
C GLN A 163 -9.61 -5.00 11.63
N VAL A 164 -9.18 -4.17 10.68
CA VAL A 164 -7.97 -3.35 10.79
C VAL A 164 -8.36 -1.91 10.53
N ALA A 165 -8.24 -1.08 11.56
CA ALA A 165 -8.36 0.36 11.43
C ALA A 165 -7.10 0.89 10.74
N MET A 166 -7.29 1.67 9.69
CA MET A 166 -6.19 2.26 8.93
C MET A 166 -5.92 3.67 9.46
N ASP A 167 -4.73 3.92 9.99
CA ASP A 167 -4.34 5.22 10.56
C ASP A 167 -4.28 6.37 9.54
N ASN A 168 -4.49 6.05 8.26
CA ASN A 168 -4.66 7.01 7.18
C ASN A 168 -6.09 7.60 7.27
N GLN A 169 -6.24 8.81 7.82
CA GLN A 169 -7.53 9.54 7.91
C GLN A 169 -7.45 10.94 7.26
N PRO A 170 -8.57 11.50 6.71
CA PRO A 170 -8.77 12.89 6.28
C PRO A 170 -8.80 13.91 7.42
#